data_AF-A0A4P9WJ54-F1
#
_entry.id   AF-A0A4P9WJ54-F1
#
_cell.length_a   1.000
_cell.length_b   1.000
_cell.length_c   1.000
_cell.angle_alpha   90.00
_cell.angle_beta   90.00
_cell.angle_gamma   90.00
#
_symmetry.space_group_name_H-M   'P 1'
#
loop_
_entity.id
_entity.type
_entity.pdbx_description
1 polymer ?
#
loop_
_entity_poly.entity_id
_entity_poly.type
_entity_poly.pdbx_seq_one_letter_code
_entity_poly.pdbx_strand_id
1 'polypeptide(L)' 'NVVKLDLLGPIVVNENGTLSRITNWDKMQPDEQARTVRVLTKRNAARLQKLKELEGE' A
#
# COMPACT_ATOMS: atom_id res chain seq x y z
N ASN A 1 -7.75 -6.04 23.99
CA ASN A 1 -8.02 -6.52 22.61
C ASN A 1 -6.91 -6.06 21.68
N VAL A 2 -5.97 -6.95 21.35
CA VAL A 2 -4.96 -6.68 20.33
C VAL A 2 -5.61 -6.93 18.98
N VAL A 3 -5.85 -5.87 18.21
CA VAL A 3 -6.32 -5.99 16.82
C VAL A 3 -5.12 -6.45 16.01
N LYS A 4 -5.16 -7.67 15.46
CA LYS A 4 -4.11 -8.15 14.54
C LYS A 4 -4.20 -7.35 13.25
N LEU A 5 -3.26 -6.41 13.06
CA LEU A 5 -3.19 -5.59 11.83
C LEU A 5 -2.81 -6.43 10.60
N ASP A 6 -2.28 -7.63 10.78
CA ASP A 6 -1.81 -8.52 9.69
C ASP A 6 -2.93 -8.88 8.70
N LEU A 7 -4.19 -8.86 9.13
CA LEU A 7 -5.35 -9.14 8.28
C LEU A 7 -5.72 -7.98 7.33
N LEU A 8 -5.21 -6.77 7.58
CA LEU A 8 -5.57 -5.58 6.80
C LEU A 8 -4.76 -5.44 5.51
N GLY A 9 -3.68 -6.21 5.38
CA GLY A 9 -2.80 -6.16 4.22
C GLY A 9 -1.96 -4.89 4.14
N PRO A 10 -1.30 -4.67 3.00
CA PRO A 10 -0.41 -3.53 2.81
C PRO A 10 -1.18 -2.20 2.67
N ILE A 11 -0.55 -1.11 3.11
CA ILE A 11 -1.06 0.25 2.90
C ILE A 11 -0.74 0.71 1.47
N VAL A 12 -1.68 1.43 0.87
CA VAL A 12 -1.52 2.10 -0.43
C VAL A 12 -1.18 3.56 -0.18
N VAL A 13 -0.11 4.04 -0.81
CA VAL A 13 0.19 5.47 -0.92
C VAL A 13 -0.47 5.98 -2.19
N ASN A 14 -1.30 7.01 -2.09
CA ASN A 14 -1.92 7.67 -3.24
C ASN A 14 -1.04 8.84 -3.73
N GLU A 15 -1.27 9.28 -4.96
CA GLU A 15 -0.50 10.35 -5.60
C GLU A 15 -0.69 11.71 -4.92
N ASN A 16 -1.81 11.90 -4.23
CA ASN A 16 -2.11 13.10 -3.45
C ASN A 16 -1.57 13.03 -2.00
N GLY A 17 -0.72 12.05 -1.68
CA GLY A 17 -0.14 11.88 -0.36
C GLY A 17 -1.03 11.19 0.68
N THR A 18 -2.30 10.93 0.36
CA THR A 18 -3.19 10.20 1.28
C THR A 18 -2.85 8.71 1.34
N LEU A 19 -3.25 8.07 2.45
CA LEU A 19 -3.10 6.63 2.65
C LEU A 19 -4.45 5.91 2.51
N SER A 20 -4.43 4.72 1.94
CA SER A 20 -5.62 3.88 1.80
C SER A 20 -5.31 2.41 2.10
N ARG A 21 -6.35 1.61 2.34
CA ARG A 21 -6.24 0.16 2.49
C ARG A 21 -6.87 -0.56 1.29
N ILE A 22 -6.43 -1.78 1.05
CA ILE A 22 -7.07 -2.69 0.09
C ILE A 22 -8.30 -3.28 0.77
N THR A 23 -9.49 -2.89 0.33
CA THR A 23 -10.76 -3.22 1.02
C THR A 23 -11.16 -4.68 0.94
N ASN A 24 -10.64 -5.42 -0.04
CA ASN A 24 -10.91 -6.84 -0.26
C ASN A 24 -9.68 -7.74 0.00
N TRP A 25 -8.68 -7.25 0.74
CA TRP A 25 -7.43 -7.98 0.96
C TRP A 25 -7.64 -9.36 1.59
N ASP A 26 -8.51 -9.43 2.60
CA ASP A 26 -8.90 -10.65 3.32
C ASP A 26 -9.56 -11.71 2.43
N LYS A 27 -10.10 -11.28 1.28
CA LYS A 27 -10.79 -12.14 0.30
C LYS A 27 -9.89 -12.55 -0.86
N MET A 28 -8.69 -11.97 -0.97
CA MET A 28 -7.73 -12.32 -2.03
C MET A 28 -7.07 -13.66 -1.74
N GLN A 29 -6.83 -14.44 -2.79
CA GLN A 29 -6.07 -15.68 -2.68
C GLN A 29 -4.59 -15.40 -2.39
N PRO A 30 -3.85 -16.34 -1.78
CA PRO A 30 -2.44 -16.11 -1.41
C PRO A 30 -1.54 -15.69 -2.58
N ASP A 31 -1.79 -16.21 -3.78
CA ASP A 31 -1.06 -15.85 -5.00
C ASP A 31 -1.41 -14.43 -5.51
N GLU A 32 -2.68 -14.03 -5.39
CA GLU A 32 -3.14 -12.66 -5.67
C GLU A 32 -2.54 -11.67 -4.68
N GLN A 33 -2.50 -12.02 -3.39
CA GLN A 33 -1.87 -11.24 -2.33
C GLN A 33 -0.38 -11.03 -2.61
N ALA A 34 0.35 -12.10 -2.96
CA ALA A 34 1.77 -12.03 -3.28
C ALA A 34 2.05 -11.14 -4.50
N ARG A 35 1.24 -11.27 -5.57
CA ARG A 35 1.34 -10.41 -6.76
C ARG A 35 1.05 -8.95 -6.42
N THR A 36 0.03 -8.71 -5.61
CA THR A 36 -0.42 -7.38 -5.18
C THR A 36 0.68 -6.68 -4.38
N VAL A 37 1.25 -7.35 -3.37
CA VAL A 37 2.37 -6.82 -2.59
C VAL A 37 3.55 -6.46 -3.49
N ARG A 38 3.98 -7.37 -4.37
CA ARG A 38 5.12 -7.14 -5.26
C ARG A 38 4.97 -5.89 -6.12
N VAL A 39 3.79 -5.66 -6.68
CA VAL A 39 3.51 -4.49 -7.53
C VAL A 39 3.32 -3.23 -6.70
N LEU A 40 2.59 -3.33 -5.58
CA LEU A 40 2.28 -2.21 -4.71
C LEU A 40 3.54 -1.62 -4.06
N THR A 41 4.48 -2.45 -3.61
CA THR A 41 5.75 -1.97 -3.04
C THR A 41 6.50 -1.06 -4.00
N LYS A 42 6.60 -1.45 -5.28
CA LYS A 42 7.26 -0.62 -6.31
C LYS A 42 6.52 0.68 -6.56
N ARG A 43 5.18 0.64 -6.62
CA ARG A 43 4.34 1.83 -6.84
C ARG A 43 4.40 2.80 -5.67
N ASN A 44 4.33 2.30 -4.44
CA ASN A 44 4.43 3.13 -3.24
C ASN A 44 5.81 3.80 -3.16
N ALA A 45 6.89 3.08 -3.48
CA ALA A 45 8.22 3.68 -3.51
C ALA A 45 8.31 4.85 -4.51
N ALA A 46 7.81 4.66 -5.74
CA ALA A 46 7.79 5.71 -6.75
C ALA A 46 6.93 6.92 -6.34
N ARG A 47 5.76 6.68 -5.73
CA ARG A 47 4.88 7.76 -5.24
C ARG A 47 5.51 8.53 -4.09
N LEU A 48 6.13 7.83 -3.13
CA LEU A 48 6.83 8.48 -2.02
C LEU A 48 8.01 9.31 -2.50
N GLN A 49 8.77 8.83 -3.50
CA GLN A 49 9.83 9.62 -4.11
C GLN A 49 9.27 10.91 -4.72
N LYS A 50 8.22 10.82 -5.53
CA LYS A 50 7.57 11.99 -6.13
C LYS A 50 7.04 12.98 -5.09
N LEU A 51 6.43 12.49 -4.01
CA LEU A 51 5.94 13.34 -2.93
C LEU A 51 7.08 14.07 -2.22
N LYS A 52 8.22 13.40 -1.99
CA LYS A 52 9.41 14.04 -1.41
C LYS A 52 10.02 15.10 -2.32
N GLU A 53 10.03 14.86 -3.63
CA GLU A 53 10.47 15.84 -4.62
C GLU A 53 9.57 17.10 -4.57
N LEU A 54 8.26 16.92 -4.45
CA LEU A 54 7.29 18.03 -4.31
C LEU A 54 7.35 18.76 -2.96
N GLU A 55 7.73 18.09 -1.87
CA GLU A 55 7.89 18.72 -0.54
C GLU A 55 9.20 19.51 -0.41
N GLY A 56 10.19 19.24 -1.27
CA GLY A 56 11.52 19.88 -1.25
C GLY A 56 11.67 21.07 -2.19
N GLU A 57 10.66 21.36 -3.01
CA GLU A 57 10.51 22.57 -3.84
C GLU A 57 9.69 23.64 -3.12
#